data_AF-A0A6L7MXZ1-F1
#
_entry.id   AF-A0A6L7MXZ1-F1
#
_cell.length_a   1.000
_cell.length_b   1.000
_cell.length_c   1.000
_cell.angle_alpha   90.00
_cell.angle_beta   90.00
_cell.angle_gamma   90.00
#
_symmetry.space_group_name_H-M   'P 1'
#
loop_
_entity.id
_entity.type
_entity.pdbx_description
1 polymer ?
#
loop_
_entity_poly.entity_id
_entity_poly.type
_entity_poly.pdbx_seq_one_letter_code
_entity_poly.pdbx_strand_id
1 'polypeptide(L)'
;MARWGSPTSTRCTTSPAGCGLGGTSSATRRTGNAAWANAWRQPARTGCGTSSPEKGDRRAGIGCAFRGKPACLSLRKPSLASAGVVNLAERLAQRSIRVAVSECLLGARVRWDGDHNGDVWPRERLGAVFSLVGLCPEVGIGMGVPRAPIQLIGNAPTPRAVAVRDQTLDYTDQLASWHRTALTSIAGVSGYVFADHSPSCGLKDVKVYAPDGSWKRTGRGVHAAAVAARWPELPLVDAEDLCALDALERFAVSVVRHAMRAEPLDEEAIRRELAARW
;
A
#
# COMPACT_ATOMS: atom_id res chain seq x y z
N MET A 1 -74.57 -3.08 -17.70
CA MET A 1 -74.54 -1.83 -18.49
C MET A 1 -73.56 -2.03 -19.64
N ALA A 2 -74.05 -1.89 -20.87
CA ALA A 2 -73.34 -1.80 -22.16
C ALA A 2 -72.21 -0.73 -22.12
N ARG A 3 -71.18 -0.66 -22.98
CA ARG A 3 -70.95 -1.12 -24.36
C ARG A 3 -69.45 -0.95 -24.70
N TRP A 4 -69.09 -1.51 -25.85
CA TRP A 4 -67.78 -1.60 -26.51
C TRP A 4 -67.20 -0.28 -27.02
N GLY A 5 -65.88 -0.27 -27.27
CA GLY A 5 -65.21 0.75 -28.11
C GLY A 5 -63.73 0.44 -28.44
N SER A 6 -63.51 -0.09 -29.64
CA SER A 6 -62.30 0.01 -30.50
C SER A 6 -62.85 -0.05 -31.95
N PRO A 7 -62.11 0.23 -33.06
CA PRO A 7 -60.75 0.75 -33.30
C PRO A 7 -60.72 1.86 -34.40
N THR A 8 -59.53 2.35 -34.84
CA THR A 8 -59.06 2.53 -36.25
C THR A 8 -57.83 3.46 -36.30
N SER A 9 -56.66 2.95 -36.73
CA SER A 9 -55.96 3.16 -38.02
C SER A 9 -55.13 4.47 -38.04
N THR A 10 -53.90 4.53 -38.57
CA THR A 10 -53.46 4.10 -39.90
C THR A 10 -51.94 3.95 -39.93
N ARG A 11 -51.50 2.94 -40.68
CA ARG A 11 -50.13 2.56 -41.04
C ARG A 11 -49.60 3.50 -42.13
N CYS A 12 -48.29 3.80 -42.17
CA CYS A 12 -47.60 4.00 -43.46
C CYS A 12 -46.09 3.73 -43.33
N THR A 13 -45.70 2.68 -44.03
CA THR A 13 -44.38 2.23 -44.45
C THR A 13 -43.72 3.20 -45.44
N THR A 14 -42.38 3.30 -45.44
CA THR A 14 -41.45 2.92 -46.55
C THR A 14 -40.12 3.70 -46.47
N SER A 15 -39.01 2.96 -46.37
CA SER A 15 -37.68 3.29 -46.94
C SER A 15 -37.75 3.17 -48.49
N PRO A 16 -36.82 3.68 -49.35
CA PRO A 16 -35.37 3.41 -49.29
C PRO A 16 -34.39 4.44 -49.92
N ALA A 17 -33.08 4.11 -49.81
CA ALA A 17 -31.93 4.51 -50.65
C ALA A 17 -31.43 5.98 -50.59
N GLY A 18 -30.14 6.30 -50.61
CA GLY A 18 -28.88 5.58 -50.81
C GLY A 18 -27.75 6.57 -51.18
N CYS A 19 -26.51 6.07 -51.23
CA CYS A 19 -25.22 6.74 -51.56
C CYS A 19 -24.56 7.48 -50.38
N GLY A 20 -23.38 7.15 -49.86
CA GLY A 20 -22.27 6.31 -50.34
C GLY A 20 -21.02 7.17 -50.52
N LEU A 21 -19.93 6.85 -49.77
CA LEU A 21 -18.51 6.83 -50.18
C LEU A 21 -17.55 7.18 -49.02
N GLY A 22 -16.57 6.30 -48.83
CA GLY A 22 -15.19 6.69 -48.51
C GLY A 22 -14.75 6.58 -47.04
N GLY A 23 -13.90 5.60 -46.73
CA GLY A 23 -13.12 5.64 -45.50
C GLY A 23 -12.64 4.29 -44.97
N THR A 24 -11.92 3.52 -45.78
CA THR A 24 -11.12 2.39 -45.27
C THR A 24 -9.92 2.94 -44.50
N SER A 25 -9.84 2.66 -43.20
CA SER A 25 -8.57 2.66 -42.47
C SER A 25 -8.48 1.41 -41.62
N SER A 26 -7.87 0.40 -42.23
CA SER A 26 -7.22 -0.73 -41.57
C SER A 26 -6.15 -0.21 -40.60
N ALA A 27 -6.38 -0.36 -39.30
CA ALA A 27 -5.33 -0.25 -38.29
C ALA A 27 -5.06 -1.64 -37.71
N THR A 28 -3.92 -2.18 -38.12
CA THR A 28 -3.27 -3.41 -37.68
C THR A 28 -3.36 -3.66 -36.19
N ARG A 29 -3.85 -4.85 -35.86
CA ARG A 29 -3.80 -5.50 -34.55
C ARG A 29 -2.33 -5.76 -34.20
N ARG A 30 -1.72 -4.92 -33.34
CA ARG A 30 -0.43 -5.24 -32.71
C ARG A 30 -0.72 -5.91 -31.38
N THR A 31 -0.64 -7.23 -31.38
CA THR A 31 -0.48 -8.04 -30.17
C THR A 31 0.83 -7.65 -29.49
N GLY A 32 0.74 -6.97 -28.36
CA GLY A 32 1.87 -6.66 -27.50
C GLY A 32 1.57 -7.15 -26.09
N ASN A 33 2.10 -8.32 -25.74
CA ASN A 33 2.21 -8.77 -24.36
C ASN A 33 3.02 -7.72 -23.58
N ALA A 34 2.36 -6.98 -22.68
CA ALA A 34 3.05 -6.20 -21.66
C ALA A 34 3.20 -7.07 -20.43
N ALA A 35 4.37 -7.70 -20.29
CA ALA A 35 4.82 -8.30 -19.04
C ALA A 35 5.20 -7.18 -18.07
N TRP A 36 4.36 -6.93 -17.06
CA TRP A 36 4.68 -6.01 -15.98
C TRP A 36 5.49 -6.75 -14.92
N ALA A 37 6.79 -6.92 -15.19
CA ALA A 37 7.77 -7.29 -14.18
C ALA A 37 8.23 -6.00 -13.46
N ASN A 38 7.78 -5.80 -12.21
CA ASN A 38 8.24 -4.70 -11.37
C ASN A 38 9.69 -4.94 -10.91
N ALA A 39 10.64 -4.56 -11.76
CA ALA A 39 12.05 -4.46 -11.44
C ALA A 39 12.33 -3.09 -10.81
N TRP A 40 12.31 -3.04 -9.48
CA TRP A 40 12.87 -1.90 -8.75
C TRP A 40 14.40 -1.96 -8.86
N ARG A 41 14.98 -1.18 -9.78
CA ARG A 41 16.43 -0.97 -9.88
C ARG A 41 16.91 -0.23 -8.63
N GLN A 42 17.83 -0.86 -7.91
CA GLN A 42 18.73 -0.18 -6.99
C GLN A 42 19.67 0.73 -7.79
N PRO A 43 20.01 1.95 -7.32
CA PRO A 43 21.11 2.70 -7.91
C PRO A 43 22.43 1.98 -7.62
N ALA A 44 23.09 1.53 -8.69
CA ALA A 44 24.43 0.98 -8.62
C ALA A 44 25.40 2.07 -8.12
N ARG A 45 26.12 1.76 -7.04
CA ARG A 45 27.33 2.47 -6.65
C ARG A 45 28.39 2.25 -7.74
N THR A 46 28.61 3.24 -8.60
CA THR A 46 29.81 3.27 -9.43
C THR A 46 30.97 3.78 -8.60
N GLY A 47 31.91 2.88 -8.34
CA GLY A 47 33.16 3.13 -7.64
C GLY A 47 34.05 4.12 -8.38
N CYS A 48 34.83 4.84 -7.57
CA CYS A 48 35.89 5.73 -7.99
C CYS A 48 36.96 4.93 -8.75
N GLY A 49 37.23 5.33 -9.99
CA GLY A 49 38.30 4.75 -10.81
C GLY A 49 39.67 5.07 -10.23
N THR A 50 40.47 4.04 -9.96
CA THR A 50 41.90 4.19 -9.68
C THR A 50 42.66 4.18 -11.00
N SER A 51 43.12 5.35 -11.43
CA SER A 51 44.14 5.49 -12.48
C SER A 51 45.51 5.16 -11.89
N SER A 52 46.18 4.15 -12.45
CA SER A 52 47.62 3.93 -12.30
C SER A 52 48.40 4.92 -13.16
N PRO A 53 49.64 5.29 -12.77
CA PRO A 53 50.65 5.65 -13.75
C PRO A 53 51.91 4.78 -13.63
N GLU A 54 52.45 4.41 -14.79
CA GLU A 54 53.74 3.73 -14.95
C GLU A 54 54.94 4.70 -14.88
N LYS A 55 55.99 4.23 -14.18
CA LYS A 55 57.45 4.26 -14.43
C LYS A 55 58.24 5.54 -14.81
N GLY A 56 59.36 5.69 -14.07
CA GLY A 56 60.64 6.32 -14.48
C GLY A 56 60.93 7.62 -13.73
N ASP A 57 62.12 7.99 -13.27
CA ASP A 57 63.48 7.44 -13.25
C ASP A 57 64.32 8.40 -12.35
N ARG A 58 65.46 7.93 -11.83
CA ARG A 58 66.66 8.66 -11.34
C ARG A 58 66.67 9.51 -10.03
N ARG A 59 67.51 8.98 -9.12
CA ARG A 59 68.69 9.57 -8.42
C ARG A 59 68.53 10.67 -7.33
N ALA A 60 69.04 10.28 -6.16
CA ALA A 60 69.98 10.95 -5.26
C ALA A 60 69.55 12.24 -4.52
N GLY A 61 69.64 12.20 -3.18
CA GLY A 61 69.58 13.40 -2.35
C GLY A 61 69.52 13.09 -0.85
N ILE A 62 70.64 13.26 -0.19
CA ILE A 62 70.91 13.16 1.25
C ILE A 62 70.07 14.16 2.05
N GLY A 63 69.63 13.81 3.27
CA GLY A 63 69.10 14.83 4.20
C GLY A 63 68.45 14.35 5.49
N CYS A 64 69.27 14.25 6.54
CA CYS A 64 68.99 14.50 7.97
C CYS A 64 67.57 14.32 8.56
N ALA A 65 67.50 13.36 9.48
CA ALA A 65 67.11 13.54 10.88
C ALA A 65 65.98 14.54 11.21
N PHE A 66 64.79 14.00 11.51
CA PHE A 66 63.92 14.62 12.51
C PHE A 66 63.39 13.56 13.47
N ARG A 67 63.90 13.59 14.70
CA ARG A 67 63.33 12.92 15.86
C ARG A 67 61.99 13.59 16.17
N GLY A 68 60.89 12.98 15.73
CA GLY A 68 59.55 13.30 16.20
C GLY A 68 58.93 12.02 16.76
N LYS A 69 58.86 11.91 18.10
CA LYS A 69 58.06 10.87 18.75
C LYS A 69 56.64 10.97 18.19
N PRO A 70 56.02 9.92 17.62
CA PRO A 70 54.58 9.93 17.50
C PRO A 70 54.06 9.91 18.94
N ALA A 71 53.51 11.04 19.38
CA ALA A 71 52.67 11.03 20.56
C ALA A 71 51.66 9.91 20.33
N CYS A 72 51.71 8.88 21.17
CA CYS A 72 50.61 7.97 21.33
C CYS A 72 49.41 8.84 21.70
N LEU A 73 48.63 9.28 20.70
CA LEU A 73 47.23 9.54 20.89
C LEU A 73 46.70 8.21 21.41
N SER A 74 46.66 8.10 22.73
CA SER A 74 45.69 7.30 23.43
C SER A 74 44.35 7.74 22.86
N LEU A 75 43.95 7.10 21.76
CA LEU A 75 42.57 6.91 21.41
C LEU A 75 41.96 6.34 22.68
N ARG A 76 41.40 7.23 23.51
CA ARG A 76 40.51 6.82 24.58
C ARG A 76 39.47 6.00 23.84
N LYS A 77 39.56 4.68 23.98
CA LYS A 77 38.41 3.82 23.70
C LYS A 77 37.26 4.50 24.45
N PRO A 78 36.17 4.88 23.77
CA PRO A 78 35.02 5.39 24.48
C PRO A 78 34.72 4.36 25.56
N SER A 79 34.65 4.84 26.80
CA SER A 79 34.39 3.98 27.94
C SER A 79 33.11 3.20 27.64
N LEU A 80 33.13 1.90 27.91
CA LEU A 80 31.99 0.99 27.82
C LEU A 80 30.88 1.33 28.85
N ALA A 81 30.73 2.61 29.22
CA ALA A 81 29.87 3.12 30.28
C ALA A 81 28.74 4.04 29.76
N SER A 82 28.44 4.02 28.45
CA SER A 82 27.26 4.72 27.89
C SER A 82 26.40 3.82 27.00
N ALA A 83 26.48 2.50 27.15
CA ALA A 83 25.72 1.53 26.36
C ALA A 83 24.21 1.43 26.74
N GLY A 84 23.65 2.45 27.39
CA GLY A 84 22.28 2.43 27.89
C GLY A 84 21.69 3.81 28.00
N VAL A 85 21.29 4.36 26.85
CA VAL A 85 20.08 5.16 26.53
C VAL A 85 20.41 5.82 25.18
N VAL A 86 20.30 5.05 24.10
CA VAL A 86 20.15 5.71 22.79
C VAL A 86 18.80 6.42 22.85
N ASN A 87 18.78 7.73 22.59
CA ASN A 87 17.56 8.53 22.64
C ASN A 87 16.50 7.86 21.72
N LEU A 88 15.25 7.76 22.18
CA LEU A 88 14.15 7.19 21.41
C LEU A 88 14.03 7.86 20.03
N ALA A 89 14.23 9.18 19.95
CA ALA A 89 14.26 9.95 18.72
C ALA A 89 15.28 9.38 17.72
N GLU A 90 16.48 9.09 18.20
CA GLU A 90 17.59 8.57 17.39
C GLU A 90 17.32 7.12 16.95
N ARG A 91 16.78 6.28 17.84
CA ARG A 91 16.36 4.91 17.51
C ARG A 91 15.26 4.88 16.44
N LEU A 92 14.28 5.77 16.54
CA LEU A 92 13.23 5.95 15.54
C LEU A 92 13.81 6.45 14.21
N ALA A 93 14.78 7.36 14.24
CA ALA A 93 15.44 7.85 13.03
C ALA A 93 16.32 6.79 12.35
N GLN A 94 16.97 5.92 13.12
CA GLN A 94 17.82 4.84 12.61
C GLN A 94 17.01 3.66 12.03
N ARG A 95 15.74 3.52 12.42
CA ARG A 95 14.86 2.43 11.97
C ARG A 95 13.86 2.91 10.93
N SER A 96 13.85 2.27 9.76
CA SER A 96 12.77 2.43 8.80
C SER A 96 11.57 1.57 9.24
N ILE A 97 10.70 2.12 10.09
CA ILE A 97 9.44 1.45 10.47
C ILE A 97 8.48 1.54 9.29
N ARG A 98 8.05 0.38 8.79
CA ARG A 98 7.19 0.27 7.62
C ARG A 98 5.72 0.09 8.03
N VAL A 99 4.81 0.80 7.39
CA VAL A 99 3.35 0.67 7.60
C VAL A 99 2.71 0.38 6.26
N ALA A 100 1.93 -0.71 6.19
CA ALA A 100 1.12 -1.00 5.02
C ALA A 100 -0.07 -0.02 4.97
N VAL A 101 -0.42 0.45 3.78
CA VAL A 101 -1.55 1.35 3.57
C VAL A 101 -2.30 0.89 2.33
N SER A 102 -3.63 0.87 2.38
CA SER A 102 -4.42 0.63 1.18
C SER A 102 -4.06 1.64 0.11
N GLU A 103 -3.59 1.17 -1.05
CA GLU A 103 -2.87 1.97 -2.03
C GLU A 103 -3.68 3.17 -2.57
N CYS A 104 -5.00 3.05 -2.62
CA CYS A 104 -5.90 4.15 -2.97
C CYS A 104 -5.81 5.36 -2.02
N LEU A 105 -5.45 5.16 -0.74
CA LEU A 105 -5.23 6.21 0.26
C LEU A 105 -3.90 6.96 0.05
N LEU A 106 -2.99 6.41 -0.75
CA LEU A 106 -1.72 7.06 -1.07
C LEU A 106 -1.79 7.94 -2.33
N GLY A 107 -2.99 8.10 -2.90
CA GLY A 107 -3.25 8.86 -4.13
C GLY A 107 -3.13 8.05 -5.42
N ALA A 108 -2.93 6.72 -5.33
CA ALA A 108 -2.88 5.87 -6.50
C ALA A 108 -4.29 5.62 -7.07
N ARG A 109 -4.40 5.71 -8.39
CA ARG A 109 -5.65 5.48 -9.14
C ARG A 109 -5.91 3.98 -9.30
N VAL A 110 -6.25 3.30 -8.20
CA VAL A 110 -6.45 1.83 -8.16
C VAL A 110 -7.85 1.41 -7.75
N ARG A 111 -8.76 2.37 -7.52
CA ARG A 111 -10.17 2.07 -7.25
C ARG A 111 -10.84 1.43 -8.47
N TRP A 112 -11.99 0.81 -8.23
CA TRP A 112 -12.76 0.14 -9.29
C TRP A 112 -13.19 1.10 -10.41
N ASP A 113 -13.44 2.36 -10.08
CA ASP A 113 -13.80 3.45 -11.00
C ASP A 113 -12.58 4.08 -11.71
N GLY A 114 -11.36 3.66 -11.38
CA GLY A 114 -10.13 4.24 -11.91
C GLY A 114 -9.71 5.54 -11.21
N ASP A 115 -10.31 5.86 -10.07
CA ASP A 115 -9.93 7.01 -9.27
C ASP A 115 -9.05 6.63 -8.07
N HIS A 116 -8.62 7.63 -7.31
CA HIS A 116 -7.98 7.44 -6.00
C HIS A 116 -8.97 7.73 -4.86
N ASN A 117 -8.61 7.37 -3.63
CA ASN A 117 -9.34 7.93 -2.49
C ASN A 117 -8.83 9.35 -2.29
N GLY A 118 -9.72 10.35 -2.25
CA GLY A 118 -9.37 11.77 -2.22
C GLY A 118 -8.63 12.20 -0.95
N ASP A 119 -8.62 11.34 0.06
CA ASP A 119 -8.03 11.60 1.37
C ASP A 119 -6.52 11.34 1.35
N VAL A 120 -5.76 12.40 1.07
CA VAL A 120 -4.29 12.46 1.26
C VAL A 120 -3.86 12.40 2.72
N TRP A 121 -4.83 12.45 3.65
CA TRP A 121 -4.59 12.65 5.07
C TRP A 121 -3.70 11.56 5.71
N PRO A 122 -3.91 10.24 5.48
CA PRO A 122 -3.04 9.22 6.08
C PRO A 122 -1.61 9.31 5.56
N ARG A 123 -1.44 9.70 4.29
CA ARG A 123 -0.13 9.84 3.65
C ARG A 123 0.68 10.97 4.29
N GLU A 124 0.06 12.12 4.54
CA GLU A 124 0.75 13.28 5.11
C GLU A 124 1.16 13.06 6.57
N ARG A 125 0.23 12.59 7.41
CA ARG A 125 0.48 12.40 8.85
C ARG A 125 1.39 11.22 9.13
N LEU A 126 1.09 10.04 8.58
CA LEU A 126 1.88 8.85 8.84
C LEU A 126 3.20 8.86 8.07
N GLY A 127 3.25 9.49 6.89
CA GLY A 127 4.47 9.57 6.09
C GLY A 127 5.58 10.41 6.70
N ALA A 128 5.26 11.30 7.65
CA ALA A 128 6.25 12.05 8.43
C ALA A 128 7.02 11.19 9.44
N VAL A 129 6.48 10.03 9.82
CA VAL A 129 7.05 9.15 10.85
C VAL A 129 7.45 7.78 10.29
N PHE A 130 6.65 7.26 9.36
CA PHE A 130 6.74 5.88 8.90
C PHE A 130 6.98 5.80 7.39
N SER A 131 7.64 4.73 6.98
CA SER A 131 7.75 4.37 5.56
C SER A 131 6.46 3.67 5.12
N LEU A 132 5.69 4.31 4.24
CA LEU A 132 4.40 3.79 3.80
C LEU A 132 4.57 2.83 2.61
N VAL A 133 3.92 1.67 2.68
CA VAL A 133 3.91 0.64 1.64
C VAL A 133 2.49 0.49 1.11
N GLY A 134 2.26 0.91 -0.14
CA GLY A 134 0.96 0.80 -0.79
C GLY A 134 0.62 -0.64 -1.16
N LEU A 135 -0.60 -1.08 -0.85
CA LEU A 135 -1.14 -2.39 -1.23
C LEU A 135 -2.58 -2.27 -1.72
N CYS A 136 -2.88 -2.88 -2.88
CA CYS A 136 -4.24 -3.09 -3.36
C CYS A 136 -4.48 -4.59 -3.59
N PRO A 137 -5.29 -5.27 -2.74
CA PRO A 137 -5.54 -6.69 -2.92
C PRO A 137 -6.30 -7.00 -4.22
N GLU A 138 -7.22 -6.13 -4.65
CA GLU A 138 -7.99 -6.32 -5.88
C GLU A 138 -7.08 -6.29 -7.12
N VAL A 139 -6.19 -5.30 -7.24
CA VAL A 139 -5.18 -5.27 -8.31
C VAL A 139 -4.18 -6.42 -8.14
N GLY A 140 -3.81 -6.73 -6.91
CA GLY A 140 -2.87 -7.78 -6.57
C GLY A 140 -3.32 -9.19 -6.94
N ILE A 141 -4.64 -9.47 -6.97
CA ILE A 141 -5.20 -10.71 -7.50
C ILE A 141 -5.42 -10.68 -9.03
N GLY A 142 -5.02 -9.59 -9.69
CA GLY A 142 -5.08 -9.45 -11.15
C GLY A 142 -6.33 -8.76 -11.67
N MET A 143 -7.15 -8.12 -10.82
CA MET A 143 -8.25 -7.30 -11.34
C MET A 143 -7.70 -6.03 -12.00
N GLY A 144 -8.33 -5.61 -13.10
CA GLY A 144 -7.94 -4.40 -13.84
C GLY A 144 -8.28 -3.09 -13.12
N VAL A 145 -7.89 -1.99 -13.76
CA VAL A 145 -8.31 -0.63 -13.41
C VAL A 145 -8.67 0.11 -14.71
N PRO A 146 -9.93 0.56 -14.90
CA PRO A 146 -11.10 0.32 -14.06
C PRO A 146 -11.56 -1.15 -14.11
N ARG A 147 -12.46 -1.54 -13.19
CA ARG A 147 -13.02 -2.90 -13.08
C ARG A 147 -14.47 -2.87 -12.61
N ALA A 148 -15.18 -3.99 -12.79
CA ALA A 148 -16.51 -4.15 -12.21
C ALA A 148 -16.43 -4.10 -10.66
N PRO A 149 -17.35 -3.41 -9.99
CA PRO A 149 -17.39 -3.40 -8.54
C PRO A 149 -17.72 -4.79 -8.00
N ILE A 150 -17.16 -5.12 -6.84
CA ILE A 150 -17.46 -6.32 -6.07
C ILE A 150 -18.24 -5.95 -4.81
N GLN A 151 -18.94 -6.92 -4.24
CA GLN A 151 -19.71 -6.77 -3.00
C GLN A 151 -19.59 -8.03 -2.15
N LEU A 152 -19.85 -7.88 -0.85
CA LEU A 152 -19.96 -9.03 0.06
C LEU A 152 -21.39 -9.56 0.09
N ILE A 153 -21.57 -10.87 -0.05
CA ILE A 153 -22.85 -11.55 0.06
C ILE A 153 -22.80 -12.68 1.10
N GLY A 154 -23.97 -13.05 1.64
CA GLY A 154 -24.12 -14.20 2.54
C GLY A 154 -23.97 -13.85 4.02
N ASN A 155 -23.26 -14.68 4.77
CA ASN A 155 -23.16 -14.54 6.22
C ASN A 155 -22.05 -13.58 6.64
N ALA A 156 -22.35 -12.66 7.55
CA ALA A 156 -21.41 -11.63 7.99
C ALA A 156 -20.05 -12.14 8.52
N PRO A 157 -19.95 -13.27 9.26
CA PRO A 157 -18.65 -13.78 9.72
C PRO A 157 -17.75 -14.30 8.61
N THR A 158 -18.33 -14.84 7.53
CA THR A 158 -17.60 -15.45 6.41
C THR A 158 -18.32 -15.13 5.09
N PRO A 159 -18.30 -13.86 4.67
CA PRO A 159 -19.00 -13.44 3.47
C PRO A 159 -18.21 -13.85 2.22
N ARG A 160 -18.92 -13.95 1.09
CA ARG A 160 -18.31 -14.14 -0.24
C ARG A 160 -18.16 -12.80 -0.94
N ALA A 161 -17.00 -12.54 -1.53
CA ALA A 161 -16.73 -11.37 -2.36
C ALA A 161 -16.97 -11.69 -3.84
N VAL A 162 -18.06 -11.17 -4.41
CA VAL A 162 -18.49 -11.47 -5.78
C VAL A 162 -18.66 -10.20 -6.60
N ALA A 163 -18.58 -10.28 -7.93
CA ALA A 163 -18.92 -9.14 -8.79
C ALA A 163 -20.41 -8.78 -8.66
N VAL A 164 -20.72 -7.48 -8.62
CA VAL A 164 -22.09 -6.97 -8.44
C VAL A 164 -23.03 -7.40 -9.58
N ARG A 165 -22.53 -7.37 -10.83
CA ARG A 165 -23.34 -7.68 -12.03
C ARG A 165 -23.39 -9.17 -12.37
N ASP A 166 -22.40 -9.94 -11.92
CA ASP A 166 -22.29 -11.37 -12.19
C ASP A 166 -21.72 -12.07 -10.96
N GLN A 167 -22.62 -12.59 -10.12
CA GLN A 167 -22.25 -13.25 -8.87
C GLN A 167 -21.58 -14.62 -9.07
N THR A 168 -21.51 -15.12 -10.31
CA THR A 168 -20.73 -16.33 -10.63
C THR A 168 -19.22 -16.05 -10.59
N LEU A 169 -18.83 -14.78 -10.73
CA LEU A 169 -17.46 -14.32 -10.54
C LEU A 169 -17.18 -14.09 -9.06
N ASP A 170 -16.60 -15.11 -8.43
CA ASP A 170 -16.22 -15.13 -7.02
C ASP A 170 -14.71 -14.93 -6.84
N TYR A 171 -14.34 -13.90 -6.07
CA TYR A 171 -12.96 -13.52 -5.79
C TYR A 171 -12.54 -13.83 -4.35
N THR A 172 -13.40 -14.48 -3.55
CA THR A 172 -13.21 -14.71 -2.11
C THR A 172 -11.88 -15.39 -1.84
N ASP A 173 -11.61 -16.53 -2.48
CA ASP A 173 -10.40 -17.31 -2.24
C ASP A 173 -9.14 -16.57 -2.71
N GLN A 174 -9.23 -15.84 -3.82
CA GLN A 174 -8.12 -15.06 -4.35
C GLN A 174 -7.76 -13.93 -3.37
N LEU A 175 -8.75 -13.17 -2.89
CA LEU A 175 -8.54 -12.10 -1.91
C LEU A 175 -8.05 -12.63 -0.56
N ALA A 176 -8.63 -13.73 -0.08
CA ALA A 176 -8.25 -14.34 1.20
C ALA A 176 -6.82 -14.87 1.15
N SER A 177 -6.39 -15.43 0.01
CA SER A 177 -5.06 -15.99 -0.16
C SER A 177 -3.98 -14.99 -0.55
N TRP A 178 -4.34 -13.83 -1.08
CA TRP A 178 -3.38 -12.89 -1.66
C TRP A 178 -2.28 -12.45 -0.69
N HIS A 179 -2.59 -12.37 0.61
CA HIS A 179 -1.60 -12.05 1.64
C HIS A 179 -0.37 -12.97 1.60
N ARG A 180 -0.51 -14.22 1.12
CA ARG A 180 0.59 -15.18 0.95
C ARG A 180 1.56 -14.76 -0.15
N THR A 181 1.05 -14.20 -1.23
CA THR A 181 1.87 -13.68 -2.35
C THR A 181 2.39 -12.29 -2.04
N ALA A 182 1.61 -11.47 -1.33
CA ALA A 182 2.01 -10.17 -0.82
C ALA A 182 2.95 -10.24 0.39
N LEU A 183 3.38 -11.44 0.84
CA LEU A 183 4.26 -11.61 1.99
C LEU A 183 5.54 -10.81 1.88
N THR A 184 6.13 -10.63 0.71
CA THR A 184 7.34 -9.80 0.56
C THR A 184 7.06 -8.32 0.88
N SER A 185 5.85 -7.85 0.59
CA SER A 185 5.42 -6.48 0.86
C SER A 185 4.89 -6.29 2.28
N ILE A 186 4.23 -7.30 2.85
CA ILE A 186 3.64 -7.29 4.19
C ILE A 186 4.65 -7.75 5.26
N ALA A 187 5.63 -8.58 4.92
CA ALA A 187 6.66 -9.00 5.87
C ALA A 187 7.50 -7.80 6.30
N GLY A 188 7.53 -7.59 7.62
CA GLY A 188 8.28 -6.49 8.23
C GLY A 188 7.51 -5.17 8.29
N VAL A 189 6.23 -5.13 7.91
CA VAL A 189 5.38 -3.99 8.31
C VAL A 189 5.02 -4.12 9.79
N SER A 190 4.87 -2.97 10.45
CA SER A 190 4.57 -2.85 11.87
C SER A 190 3.16 -2.30 12.12
N GLY A 191 2.39 -2.10 11.06
CA GLY A 191 0.95 -1.81 11.11
C GLY A 191 0.35 -1.82 9.70
N TYR A 192 -0.98 -1.80 9.64
CA TYR A 192 -1.73 -1.70 8.38
C TYR A 192 -2.94 -0.76 8.52
N VAL A 193 -2.98 0.28 7.69
CA VAL A 193 -4.14 1.15 7.47
C VAL A 193 -4.99 0.66 6.28
N PHE A 194 -6.25 0.36 6.54
CA PHE A 194 -7.21 -0.14 5.57
C PHE A 194 -8.09 0.98 5.01
N ALA A 195 -8.52 0.83 3.74
CA ALA A 195 -9.52 1.70 3.15
C ALA A 195 -10.92 1.29 3.63
N ASP A 196 -11.67 2.27 4.11
CA ASP A 196 -12.94 2.08 4.79
C ASP A 196 -13.99 1.45 3.87
N HIS A 197 -14.83 0.61 4.45
CA HIS A 197 -16.01 0.02 3.80
C HIS A 197 -15.74 -0.80 2.53
N SER A 198 -14.48 -1.04 2.18
CA SER A 198 -14.11 -1.83 1.02
C SER A 198 -14.43 -3.31 1.25
N PRO A 199 -15.04 -4.00 0.26
CA PRO A 199 -15.29 -5.45 0.32
C PRO A 199 -14.00 -6.29 0.41
N SER A 200 -12.85 -5.75 0.00
CA SER A 200 -11.56 -6.39 0.21
C SER A 200 -10.85 -5.90 1.48
N CYS A 201 -10.77 -4.58 1.67
CA CYS A 201 -9.89 -3.97 2.67
C CYS A 201 -10.58 -3.53 3.96
N GLY A 202 -11.87 -3.20 3.98
CA GLY A 202 -12.46 -2.56 5.17
C GLY A 202 -12.37 -3.45 6.40
N LEU A 203 -11.88 -2.92 7.53
CA LEU A 203 -11.68 -3.69 8.76
C LEU A 203 -13.01 -3.88 9.52
N LYS A 204 -13.94 -2.92 9.41
CA LYS A 204 -15.29 -2.97 9.98
C LYS A 204 -16.33 -2.30 9.06
N ASP A 205 -17.60 -2.43 9.46
CA ASP A 205 -18.75 -1.76 8.85
C ASP A 205 -18.87 -1.92 7.32
N VAL A 206 -18.37 -3.04 6.80
CA VAL A 206 -18.50 -3.39 5.38
C VAL A 206 -19.90 -3.93 5.12
N LYS A 207 -20.54 -3.48 4.03
CA LYS A 207 -21.87 -3.93 3.65
C LYS A 207 -21.85 -5.40 3.23
N VAL A 208 -22.71 -6.21 3.85
CA VAL A 208 -22.99 -7.59 3.44
C VAL A 208 -24.44 -7.67 2.99
N TYR A 209 -24.65 -8.14 1.77
CA TYR A 209 -25.95 -8.25 1.12
C TYR A 209 -26.56 -9.64 1.33
N ALA A 210 -27.84 -9.66 1.67
CA ALA A 210 -28.66 -10.87 1.77
C ALA A 210 -29.29 -11.23 0.40
N PRO A 211 -29.81 -12.45 0.23
CA PRO A 211 -30.42 -12.90 -1.03
C PRO A 211 -31.63 -12.05 -1.48
N ASP A 212 -32.31 -11.40 -0.55
CA ASP A 212 -33.45 -10.50 -0.82
C ASP A 212 -33.03 -9.09 -1.25
N GLY A 213 -31.72 -8.82 -1.34
CA GLY A 213 -31.16 -7.52 -1.71
C GLY A 213 -31.01 -6.54 -0.54
N SER A 214 -31.50 -6.88 0.66
CA SER A 214 -31.23 -6.11 1.87
C SER A 214 -29.75 -6.21 2.28
N TRP A 215 -29.24 -5.25 3.05
CA TRP A 215 -27.85 -5.27 3.50
C TRP A 215 -27.68 -4.77 4.94
N LYS A 216 -26.60 -5.22 5.58
CA LYS A 216 -26.16 -4.76 6.91
C LYS A 216 -24.68 -4.39 6.89
N ARG A 217 -24.30 -3.39 7.70
CA ARG A 217 -22.90 -3.01 7.95
C ARG A 217 -22.34 -3.81 9.11
N THR A 218 -22.06 -5.08 8.85
CA THR A 218 -21.54 -6.01 9.87
C THR A 218 -20.35 -6.81 9.36
N GLY A 219 -19.95 -6.59 8.11
CA GLY A 219 -18.88 -7.34 7.46
C GLY A 219 -17.51 -6.75 7.73
N ARG A 220 -16.51 -7.58 7.44
CA ARG A 220 -15.11 -7.23 7.26
C ARG A 220 -14.69 -7.65 5.86
N GLY A 221 -13.87 -6.85 5.21
CA GLY A 221 -13.31 -7.15 3.91
C GLY A 221 -12.49 -8.44 3.92
N VAL A 222 -12.57 -9.21 2.84
CA VAL A 222 -12.00 -10.57 2.79
C VAL A 222 -10.48 -10.58 3.03
N HIS A 223 -9.76 -9.61 2.48
CA HIS A 223 -8.32 -9.48 2.69
C HIS A 223 -8.00 -9.05 4.13
N ALA A 224 -8.73 -8.06 4.66
CA ALA A 224 -8.54 -7.59 6.03
C ALA A 224 -8.80 -8.69 7.08
N ALA A 225 -9.82 -9.52 6.85
CA ALA A 225 -10.10 -10.69 7.68
C ALA A 225 -8.92 -11.68 7.68
N ALA A 226 -8.35 -11.97 6.50
CA ALA A 226 -7.20 -12.85 6.37
C ALA A 226 -5.93 -12.28 7.05
N VAL A 227 -5.67 -10.98 6.90
CA VAL A 227 -4.54 -10.30 7.58
C VAL A 227 -4.69 -10.37 9.10
N ALA A 228 -5.88 -10.02 9.62
CA ALA A 228 -6.15 -10.06 11.06
C ALA A 228 -6.00 -11.47 11.66
N ALA A 229 -6.45 -12.50 10.93
CA ALA A 229 -6.30 -13.89 11.36
C ALA A 229 -4.83 -14.34 11.33
N ARG A 230 -4.05 -13.88 10.33
CA ARG A 230 -2.66 -14.31 10.15
C ARG A 230 -1.68 -13.64 11.12
N TRP A 231 -1.93 -12.36 11.45
CA TRP A 231 -1.08 -11.53 12.31
C TRP A 231 -1.92 -10.82 13.38
N PRO A 232 -2.36 -11.53 14.43
CA PRO A 232 -3.24 -10.97 15.46
C PRO A 232 -2.62 -9.83 16.27
N GLU A 233 -1.28 -9.80 16.36
CA GLU A 233 -0.52 -8.78 17.08
C GLU A 233 -0.19 -7.55 16.23
N LEU A 234 -0.51 -7.57 14.93
CA LEU A 234 -0.24 -6.45 14.03
C LEU A 234 -1.27 -5.35 14.28
N PRO A 235 -0.86 -4.10 14.54
CA PRO A 235 -1.79 -2.97 14.61
C PRO A 235 -2.55 -2.79 13.29
N LEU A 236 -3.87 -2.89 13.34
CA LEU A 236 -4.78 -2.70 12.20
C LEU A 236 -5.74 -1.57 12.51
N VAL A 237 -6.01 -0.72 11.51
CA VAL A 237 -6.93 0.41 11.65
C VAL A 237 -7.60 0.73 10.32
N ASP A 238 -8.85 1.16 10.36
CA ASP A 238 -9.53 1.76 9.20
C ASP A 238 -9.16 3.25 9.11
N ALA A 239 -9.04 3.80 7.90
CA ALA A 239 -8.57 5.16 7.70
C ALA A 239 -9.51 6.22 8.32
N GLU A 240 -10.82 5.95 8.37
CA GLU A 240 -11.83 6.83 8.99
C GLU A 240 -11.55 7.07 10.48
N ASP A 241 -11.02 6.06 11.18
CA ASP A 241 -10.73 6.16 12.62
C ASP A 241 -9.59 7.12 12.88
N LEU A 242 -8.65 7.24 11.94
CA LEU A 242 -7.47 8.06 12.12
C LEU A 242 -7.78 9.56 12.07
N CYS A 243 -8.95 9.97 11.55
CA CYS A 243 -9.39 11.37 11.60
C CYS A 243 -9.43 11.95 13.03
N ALA A 244 -9.61 11.09 14.04
CA ALA A 244 -9.49 11.48 15.44
C ALA A 244 -8.02 11.41 15.89
N LEU A 245 -7.48 12.53 16.41
CA LEU A 245 -6.08 12.63 16.84
C LEU A 245 -5.72 11.53 17.86
N ASP A 246 -6.57 11.30 18.86
CA ASP A 246 -6.36 10.27 19.88
C ASP A 246 -6.28 8.84 19.28
N ALA A 247 -7.00 8.58 18.20
CA ALA A 247 -6.95 7.29 17.51
C ALA A 247 -5.67 7.17 16.66
N LEU A 248 -5.27 8.25 15.99
CA LEU A 248 -4.00 8.33 15.26
C LEU A 248 -2.80 8.11 16.21
N GLU A 249 -2.77 8.80 17.36
CA GLU A 249 -1.73 8.65 18.37
C GLU A 249 -1.65 7.22 18.89
N ARG A 250 -2.79 6.64 19.31
CA ARG A 250 -2.84 5.24 19.77
C ARG A 250 -2.35 4.27 18.70
N PHE A 251 -2.77 4.46 17.45
CA PHE A 251 -2.30 3.64 16.34
C PHE A 251 -0.78 3.77 16.16
N ALA A 252 -0.25 4.99 16.04
CA ALA A 252 1.18 5.22 15.84
C ALA A 252 2.04 4.68 17.01
N VAL A 253 1.59 4.85 18.25
CA VAL A 253 2.25 4.25 19.43
C VAL A 253 2.27 2.73 19.31
N SER A 254 1.14 2.11 18.97
CA SER A 254 1.07 0.65 18.81
C SER A 254 1.99 0.13 17.69
N VAL A 255 2.13 0.89 16.60
CA VAL A 255 3.07 0.59 15.50
C VAL A 255 4.51 0.61 15.99
N VAL A 256 4.92 1.63 16.74
CA VAL A 256 6.27 1.72 17.30
C VAL A 256 6.53 0.57 18.27
N ARG A 257 5.57 0.27 19.17
CA ARG A 257 5.67 -0.85 20.11
C ARG A 257 5.80 -2.19 19.39
N HIS A 258 5.03 -2.40 18.32
CA HIS A 258 5.12 -3.62 17.51
C HIS A 258 6.48 -3.73 16.81
N ALA A 259 6.98 -2.63 16.23
CA ALA A 259 8.27 -2.57 15.52
C ALA A 259 9.47 -2.83 16.44
N MET A 260 9.37 -2.38 17.69
CA MET A 260 10.45 -2.39 18.68
C MET A 260 10.12 -3.31 19.88
N ARG A 261 9.30 -4.34 19.68
CA ARG A 261 8.79 -5.25 20.73
C ARG A 261 9.85 -5.97 21.57
N ALA A 262 11.09 -6.02 21.12
CA ALA A 262 12.21 -6.61 21.85
C ALA A 262 12.86 -5.63 22.84
N GLU A 263 12.43 -4.36 22.84
CA GLU A 263 13.06 -3.29 23.58
C GLU A 263 12.07 -2.74 24.64
N PRO A 264 12.54 -2.41 25.85
CA PRO A 264 11.71 -1.70 26.82
C PRO A 264 11.47 -0.27 26.30
N LEU A 265 10.22 0.08 26.08
CA LEU A 265 9.80 1.40 25.62
C LEU A 265 8.88 2.04 26.64
N ASP A 266 9.17 3.28 27.00
CA ASP A 266 8.25 4.14 27.75
C ASP A 266 7.22 4.72 26.76
N GLU A 267 5.95 4.41 26.98
CA GLU A 267 4.86 4.87 26.12
C GLU A 267 4.76 6.39 26.08
N GLU A 268 5.00 7.05 27.22
CA GLU A 268 4.92 8.50 27.30
C GLU A 268 6.06 9.16 26.51
N ALA A 269 7.25 8.54 26.50
CA ALA A 269 8.33 8.95 25.61
C ALA A 269 7.95 8.80 24.13
N ILE A 270 7.30 7.71 23.74
CA ILE A 270 6.82 7.53 22.36
C ILE A 270 5.83 8.63 21.99
N ARG A 271 4.85 8.90 22.84
CA ARG A 271 3.84 9.96 22.60
C ARG A 271 4.49 11.31 22.41
N ARG A 272 5.42 11.72 23.28
CA ARG A 272 6.15 12.98 23.14
C ARG A 272 6.90 13.08 21.81
N GLU A 273 7.59 12.01 21.41
CA GLU A 273 8.35 11.97 20.15
C GLU A 273 7.46 11.99 18.89
N LEU A 274 6.28 11.38 18.96
CA LEU A 274 5.31 11.40 17.87
C LEU A 274 4.64 12.77 17.76
N ALA A 275 4.20 13.34 18.88
CA ALA A 275 3.57 14.66 18.93
C ALA A 275 4.48 15.78 18.38
N ALA A 276 5.80 15.65 18.53
CA ALA A 276 6.77 16.60 17.98
C ALA A 276 6.86 16.58 16.43
N ARG A 277 6.24 15.61 15.75
CA ARG A 277 6.35 15.40 14.29
C ARG A 277 5.07 15.76 13.53
N TRP A 278 3.97 16.06 14.21
CA TRP A 278 2.63 16.24 13.64
C TRP A 278 2.12 17.67 13.90
#